data_AF-A0A330H030-F1
#
_entry.id   AF-A0A330H030-F1
#
_cell.length_a   1.000
_cell.length_b   1.000
_cell.length_c   1.000
_cell.angle_alpha   90.00
_cell.angle_beta   90.00
_cell.angle_gamma   90.00
#
_symmetry.space_group_name_H-M   'P 1'
#
loop_
_entity.id
_entity.type
_entity.pdbx_description
1 polymer ?
#
loop_
_entity_poly.entity_id
_entity_poly.type
_entity_poly.pdbx_seq_one_letter_code
_entity_poly.pdbx_strand_id
1 'polypeptide(L)'
;YVTGHSGDPAFLVFTLSVNASTGAVTLTQDRAVHENTIDNPTDSSEGISLTSGLVTLTATVTDNDGDKASQSLDLGSKATFHDDGPSIALSGTPAPTLNVDESYLTAATNGINGSGTGPAGSTTDTQSFAGAFTVVQGADGATTAYSVSLSGSASNLIDSATGQAVVLSQSGNTVSGYVTGHSGDPAFLVFTLSVNASTGAVTLTQDRAVHENTIDNPTDSSEGISLTSGLVTLTATVTDNDGDKASQSLDLGSKATFHDDGPSIALSGTPAPTL
;
A
#
# COMPACT_ATOMS: atom_id res chain seq x y z
N TYR A 1 37.49 18.31 19.71
CA TYR A 1 36.78 17.27 18.95
C TYR A 1 35.84 16.57 19.91
N VAL A 2 34.56 16.45 19.56
CA VAL A 2 33.50 15.80 20.33
C VAL A 2 32.89 14.73 19.44
N THR A 3 32.51 13.59 20.02
CA THR A 3 31.83 12.50 19.32
C THR A 3 30.50 12.20 20.01
N GLY A 4 29.46 11.96 19.20
CA GLY A 4 28.20 11.39 19.63
C GLY A 4 28.14 9.92 19.20
N HIS A 5 27.66 9.05 20.09
CA HIS A 5 27.50 7.62 19.85
C HIS A 5 26.08 7.20 20.19
N SER A 6 25.64 6.05 19.67
CA SER A 6 24.41 5.43 20.18
C SER A 6 24.63 4.86 21.59
N GLY A 7 23.64 4.16 22.15
CA GLY A 7 23.79 3.46 23.44
C GLY A 7 24.95 2.46 23.49
N ASP A 8 25.52 2.09 22.35
CA ASP A 8 26.76 1.33 22.24
C ASP A 8 27.90 2.24 21.69
N PRO A 9 29.01 2.42 22.44
CA PRO A 9 30.14 3.27 22.06
C PRO A 9 30.89 2.88 20.78
N ALA A 10 30.62 1.69 20.22
CA ALA A 10 31.19 1.29 18.94
C ALA A 10 30.52 2.00 17.75
N PHE A 11 29.30 2.52 17.92
CA PHE A 11 28.55 3.15 16.84
C PHE A 11 28.60 4.67 16.93
N LEU A 12 29.61 5.25 16.27
CA LEU A 12 29.72 6.69 16.05
C LEU A 12 28.51 7.18 15.24
N VAL A 13 27.87 8.26 15.71
CA VAL A 13 26.70 8.89 15.10
C VAL A 13 27.05 10.22 14.48
N PHE A 14 27.83 11.06 15.18
CA PHE A 14 28.29 12.34 14.66
C PHE A 14 29.59 12.77 15.32
N THR A 15 30.25 13.75 14.68
CA THR A 15 31.46 14.39 15.19
C THR A 15 31.37 15.89 15.09
N LEU A 16 31.89 16.59 16.11
CA LEU A 16 32.13 18.04 16.08
C LEU A 16 33.63 18.29 16.21
N SER A 17 34.23 18.90 15.20
CA SER A 17 35.63 19.30 15.19
C SER A 17 35.77 20.81 15.14
N VAL A 18 36.90 21.33 15.62
CA VAL A 18 37.26 22.74 15.48
C VAL A 18 38.66 22.85 14.90
N ASN A 19 38.81 23.70 13.90
CA ASN A 19 40.12 24.11 13.42
C ASN A 19 40.71 25.14 14.39
N ALA A 20 41.80 24.78 15.08
CA ALA A 20 42.38 25.64 16.12
C ALA A 20 42.97 26.96 15.61
N SER A 21 43.34 27.07 14.33
CA SER A 21 43.91 28.30 13.76
C SER A 21 42.85 29.26 13.22
N THR A 22 41.69 28.75 12.80
CA THR A 22 40.62 29.58 12.22
C THR A 22 39.37 29.70 13.09
N GLY A 23 39.20 28.81 14.07
CA GLY A 23 37.98 28.69 14.86
C GLY A 23 36.81 28.04 14.11
N ALA A 24 37.00 27.58 12.87
CA ALA A 24 35.94 26.93 12.10
C ALA A 24 35.50 25.63 12.77
N VAL A 25 34.19 25.50 13.01
CA VAL A 25 33.57 24.29 13.57
C VAL A 25 32.96 23.48 12.43
N THR A 26 33.17 22.17 12.44
CA THR A 26 32.56 21.24 11.48
C THR A 26 31.76 20.20 12.25
N LEU A 27 30.48 20.08 11.92
CA LEU A 27 29.62 18.96 12.28
C LEU A 27 29.63 17.95 11.13
N THR A 28 29.92 16.69 11.42
CA THR A 28 29.81 15.57 10.49
C THR A 28 28.84 14.57 11.08
N GLN A 29 27.80 14.22 10.33
CA GLN A 29 26.84 13.18 10.69
C GLN A 29 27.21 11.90 9.95
N ASP A 30 27.40 10.82 10.69
CA ASP A 30 27.80 9.50 10.17
C ASP A 30 26.62 8.52 10.12
N ARG A 31 25.54 8.78 10.90
CA ARG A 31 24.33 7.96 10.97
C ARG A 31 23.08 8.86 11.06
N ALA A 32 21.93 8.36 10.61
CA ALA A 32 20.64 9.04 10.78
C ALA A 32 20.37 9.33 12.26
N VAL A 33 19.72 10.46 12.52
CA VAL A 33 19.38 10.95 13.86
C VAL A 33 17.98 11.53 13.80
N HIS A 34 17.10 10.98 14.61
CA HIS A 34 15.70 11.37 14.71
C HIS A 34 15.40 11.99 16.07
N GLU A 35 14.26 12.67 16.18
CA GLU A 35 13.70 13.02 17.48
C GLU A 35 12.92 11.86 18.10
N ASN A 36 12.86 11.78 19.43
CA ASN A 36 12.18 10.66 20.11
C ASN A 36 10.66 10.86 20.17
N THR A 37 10.06 11.20 19.04
CA THR A 37 8.63 11.42 18.79
C THR A 37 8.27 10.63 17.53
N ILE A 38 7.09 9.98 17.54
CA ILE A 38 6.58 9.25 16.39
C ILE A 38 5.61 10.18 15.70
N ASP A 39 5.89 10.56 14.46
CA ASP A 39 5.06 11.52 13.75
C ASP A 39 4.16 10.86 12.71
N ASN A 40 2.95 11.42 12.57
CA ASN A 40 1.86 10.86 11.77
C ASN A 40 0.98 12.04 11.29
N PRO A 41 0.77 12.25 9.97
CA PRO A 41 0.90 11.27 8.89
C PRO A 41 1.97 11.56 7.83
N THR A 42 2.77 12.62 7.95
CA THR A 42 3.85 12.96 7.00
C THR A 42 4.92 13.82 7.70
N ASP A 43 6.12 13.26 7.87
CA ASP A 43 7.38 13.97 8.17
C ASP A 43 8.19 14.04 6.86
N SER A 44 8.96 15.10 6.65
CA SER A 44 9.94 15.11 5.55
C SER A 44 11.28 15.78 5.87
N SER A 45 11.47 16.43 7.03
CA SER A 45 12.76 17.08 7.37
C SER A 45 12.83 17.66 8.80
N GLU A 46 12.66 16.86 9.85
CA GLU A 46 12.47 17.38 11.21
C GLU A 46 13.83 17.71 11.85
N GLY A 47 13.95 18.86 12.52
CA GLY A 47 15.23 19.37 13.01
C GLY A 47 15.39 19.25 14.53
N ILE A 48 16.25 18.35 15.01
CA ILE A 48 16.61 18.25 16.44
C ILE A 48 18.01 18.82 16.73
N SER A 49 18.10 19.71 17.72
CA SER A 49 19.40 20.23 18.18
C SER A 49 19.89 19.53 19.44
N LEU A 50 21.21 19.52 19.65
CA LEU A 50 21.78 19.10 20.93
C LEU A 50 21.28 20.01 22.06
N THR A 51 21.14 19.44 23.27
CA THR A 51 20.77 20.21 24.46
C THR A 51 21.76 21.36 24.70
N SER A 52 21.24 22.55 25.00
CA SER A 52 22.06 23.72 25.31
C SER A 52 23.05 23.45 26.45
N GLY A 53 24.28 23.91 26.31
CA GLY A 53 25.34 23.76 27.29
C GLY A 53 26.06 22.40 27.25
N LEU A 54 25.63 21.46 26.40
CA LEU A 54 26.29 20.16 26.27
C LEU A 54 27.65 20.26 25.56
N VAL A 55 27.78 21.16 24.60
CA VAL A 55 29.00 21.36 23.81
C VAL A 55 29.35 22.84 23.80
N THR A 56 30.56 23.20 24.24
CA THR A 56 31.03 24.59 24.24
C THR A 56 32.31 24.74 23.44
N LEU A 57 32.38 25.79 22.62
CA LEU A 57 33.60 26.27 21.98
C LEU A 57 34.28 27.29 22.89
N THR A 58 35.49 27.00 23.36
CA THR A 58 36.28 27.94 24.17
C THR A 58 37.42 28.52 23.35
N ALA A 59 37.45 29.85 23.24
CA ALA A 59 38.59 30.59 22.73
C ALA A 59 39.46 31.06 23.90
N THR A 60 40.78 30.90 23.79
CA THR A 60 41.75 31.35 24.79
C THR A 60 42.80 32.21 24.12
N VAL A 61 42.98 33.43 24.61
CA VAL A 61 44.11 34.28 24.27
C VAL A 61 45.17 34.09 25.34
N THR A 62 46.42 33.96 24.94
CA THR A 62 47.59 33.99 25.83
C THR A 62 48.48 35.14 25.37
N ASP A 63 48.87 36.03 26.27
CA ASP A 63 49.81 37.09 25.93
C ASP A 63 51.27 36.61 25.98
N ASN A 64 52.21 37.54 25.90
CA ASN A 64 53.61 37.20 25.74
C ASN A 64 54.34 36.87 27.05
N ASP A 65 53.78 37.20 28.21
CA ASP A 65 54.32 36.78 29.51
C ASP A 65 53.61 35.54 30.07
N GLY A 66 52.52 35.12 29.43
CA GLY A 66 51.85 33.86 29.65
C GLY A 66 50.48 33.99 30.31
N ASP A 67 50.01 35.20 30.56
CA ASP A 67 48.66 35.47 31.07
C ASP A 67 47.61 35.01 30.06
N LYS A 68 46.50 34.46 30.56
CA LYS A 68 45.44 33.87 29.75
C LYS A 68 44.09 34.49 30.04
N ALA A 69 43.33 34.76 28.98
CA ALA A 69 41.92 35.10 29.03
C ALA A 69 41.12 34.16 28.12
N SER A 70 39.98 33.66 28.58
CA SER A 70 39.14 32.73 27.82
C SER A 70 37.68 33.18 27.80
N GLN A 71 37.00 32.90 26.69
CA GLN A 71 35.56 33.07 26.54
C GLN A 71 34.97 31.83 25.86
N SER A 72 33.76 31.42 26.26
CA SER A 72 33.08 30.26 25.68
C SER A 72 31.78 30.64 24.98
N LEU A 73 31.47 29.89 23.92
CA LEU A 73 30.23 29.93 23.15
C LEU A 73 29.56 28.54 23.23
N ASP A 74 28.27 28.49 23.57
CA ASP A 74 27.49 27.26 23.51
C ASP A 74 27.20 26.88 22.04
N LEU A 75 27.55 25.65 21.68
CA LEU A 75 27.29 25.05 20.38
C LEU A 75 26.10 24.10 20.39
N GLY A 76 25.53 23.75 21.55
CA GLY A 76 24.45 22.75 21.64
C GLY A 76 23.29 23.06 20.71
N SER A 77 22.66 24.23 20.91
CA SER A 77 21.57 24.73 20.05
C SER A 77 21.99 25.17 18.64
N LYS A 78 23.28 25.00 18.29
CA LYS A 78 23.84 25.33 16.95
C LYS A 78 24.18 24.09 16.13
N ALA A 79 24.16 22.91 16.75
CA ALA A 79 24.29 21.63 16.07
C ALA A 79 22.88 21.01 15.95
N THR A 80 22.30 21.12 14.76
CA THR A 80 20.99 20.56 14.41
C THR A 80 21.17 19.40 13.46
N PHE A 81 20.45 18.32 13.71
CA PHE A 81 20.31 17.16 12.83
C PHE A 81 18.94 17.25 12.19
N HIS A 82 18.90 17.04 10.87
CA HIS A 82 17.65 16.93 10.15
C HIS A 82 17.41 15.45 9.88
N ASP A 83 16.22 15.01 10.24
CA ASP A 83 15.76 13.66 9.96
C ASP A 83 14.99 13.61 8.66
N ASP A 84 15.25 12.60 7.83
CA ASP A 84 14.64 12.49 6.52
C ASP A 84 13.56 11.39 6.55
N GLY A 85 12.30 11.78 6.73
CA GLY A 85 11.16 10.85 6.72
C GLY A 85 10.87 10.20 5.36
N PRO A 86 9.97 9.21 5.31
CA PRO A 86 9.68 8.45 4.11
C PRO A 86 8.63 9.17 3.27
N SER A 87 8.60 8.92 1.96
CA SER A 87 7.53 9.42 1.08
C SER A 87 7.05 8.37 0.10
N ILE A 88 5.78 8.50 -0.32
CA ILE A 88 5.15 7.57 -1.24
C ILE A 88 4.22 8.31 -2.21
N ALA A 89 4.28 7.92 -3.48
CA ALA A 89 3.41 8.45 -4.53
C ALA A 89 2.96 7.33 -5.47
N LEU A 90 1.96 7.60 -6.30
CA LEU A 90 1.65 6.71 -7.42
C LEU A 90 2.79 6.78 -8.44
N SER A 91 3.21 5.63 -8.98
CA SER A 91 4.32 5.55 -9.92
C SER A 91 4.02 6.15 -11.30
N GLY A 92 2.73 6.39 -11.59
CA GLY A 92 2.26 6.79 -12.91
C GLY A 92 2.22 5.65 -13.93
N THR A 93 2.66 4.44 -13.56
CA THR A 93 2.42 3.25 -14.38
C THR A 93 0.97 2.81 -14.26
N PRO A 94 0.32 2.34 -15.34
CA PRO A 94 -0.99 1.74 -15.23
C PRO A 94 -0.95 0.56 -14.25
N ALA A 95 -1.78 0.62 -13.21
CA ALA A 95 -1.96 -0.50 -12.30
C ALA A 95 -2.53 -1.72 -13.05
N PRO A 96 -2.19 -2.95 -12.63
CA PRO A 96 -2.77 -4.15 -13.23
C PRO A 96 -4.27 -4.23 -12.99
N THR A 97 -4.94 -5.04 -13.80
CA THR A 97 -6.36 -5.42 -13.61
C THR A 97 -6.44 -6.90 -13.20
N LEU A 98 -7.46 -7.21 -12.40
CA LEU A 98 -7.87 -8.53 -11.98
C LEU A 98 -9.08 -8.94 -12.78
N ASN A 99 -9.05 -10.14 -13.37
CA ASN A 99 -10.10 -10.62 -14.25
C ASN A 99 -10.49 -12.05 -13.87
N VAL A 100 -11.76 -12.25 -13.54
CA VAL A 100 -12.34 -13.57 -13.27
C VAL A 100 -13.47 -13.84 -14.24
N ASP A 101 -13.69 -15.10 -14.55
CA ASP A 101 -14.61 -15.52 -15.59
C ASP A 101 -15.43 -16.73 -15.11
N GLU A 102 -16.75 -16.59 -15.17
CA GLU A 102 -17.68 -17.61 -14.68
C GLU A 102 -17.79 -18.84 -15.57
N SER A 103 -17.32 -18.78 -16.83
CA SER A 103 -17.11 -19.95 -17.71
C SER A 103 -16.40 -21.10 -16.98
N TYR A 104 -15.54 -20.76 -16.01
CA TYR A 104 -14.66 -21.66 -15.30
C TYR A 104 -15.16 -22.06 -13.92
N LEU A 105 -16.36 -21.60 -13.52
CA LEU A 105 -17.01 -22.09 -12.31
C LEU A 105 -17.36 -23.58 -12.44
N THR A 106 -17.39 -24.27 -11.32
CA THR A 106 -17.70 -25.70 -11.28
C THR A 106 -18.90 -25.94 -10.38
N ALA A 107 -19.61 -27.04 -10.65
CA ALA A 107 -20.69 -27.47 -9.78
C ALA A 107 -20.26 -27.74 -8.32
N ALA A 108 -18.96 -27.99 -8.08
CA ALA A 108 -18.43 -28.12 -6.73
C ALA A 108 -18.37 -26.78 -5.98
N THR A 109 -18.28 -25.65 -6.69
CA THR A 109 -18.19 -24.31 -6.12
C THR A 109 -19.57 -23.69 -5.91
N ASN A 110 -20.43 -23.67 -6.94
CA ASN A 110 -21.71 -22.97 -6.90
C ASN A 110 -22.94 -23.85 -7.24
N GLY A 111 -22.76 -25.16 -7.41
CA GLY A 111 -23.82 -26.10 -7.77
C GLY A 111 -24.15 -26.20 -9.27
N ILE A 112 -23.53 -25.38 -10.13
CA ILE A 112 -23.75 -25.35 -11.59
C ILE A 112 -22.38 -25.35 -12.30
N ASN A 113 -22.21 -26.13 -13.36
CA ASN A 113 -20.99 -26.01 -14.17
C ASN A 113 -21.08 -24.73 -15.01
N GLY A 114 -20.00 -23.96 -15.02
CA GLY A 114 -19.80 -22.90 -15.99
C GLY A 114 -19.85 -23.44 -17.42
N SER A 115 -20.00 -22.53 -18.38
CA SER A 115 -20.17 -22.88 -19.79
C SER A 115 -18.96 -23.65 -20.35
N GLY A 116 -17.76 -23.42 -19.79
CA GLY A 116 -16.49 -23.85 -20.37
C GLY A 116 -16.23 -23.25 -21.75
N THR A 117 -17.00 -22.24 -22.14
CA THR A 117 -16.96 -21.59 -23.45
C THR A 117 -16.63 -20.12 -23.28
N GLY A 118 -15.42 -19.74 -23.66
CA GLY A 118 -14.95 -18.36 -23.52
C GLY A 118 -13.46 -18.27 -23.88
N PRO A 119 -12.87 -17.07 -23.89
CA PRO A 119 -11.43 -16.92 -23.90
C PRO A 119 -10.81 -17.61 -22.67
N ALA A 120 -9.50 -17.91 -22.71
CA ALA A 120 -8.81 -18.49 -21.57
C ALA A 120 -8.97 -17.58 -20.34
N GLY A 121 -9.53 -18.14 -19.26
CA GLY A 121 -9.88 -17.42 -18.04
C GLY A 121 -9.72 -18.30 -16.81
N SER A 122 -10.15 -17.77 -15.67
CA SER A 122 -10.02 -18.43 -14.36
C SER A 122 -11.03 -17.82 -13.42
N THR A 123 -11.47 -18.59 -12.41
CA THR A 123 -12.25 -18.05 -11.29
C THR A 123 -11.36 -17.39 -10.25
N THR A 124 -10.05 -17.33 -10.47
CA THR A 124 -9.09 -16.66 -9.60
C THR A 124 -7.99 -15.98 -10.40
N ASP A 125 -7.72 -14.73 -10.08
CA ASP A 125 -6.62 -13.93 -10.64
C ASP A 125 -5.83 -13.28 -9.50
N THR A 126 -4.50 -13.21 -9.65
CA THR A 126 -3.61 -12.61 -8.65
C THR A 126 -2.57 -11.75 -9.32
N GLN A 127 -2.54 -10.48 -8.95
CA GLN A 127 -1.64 -9.49 -9.53
C GLN A 127 -0.90 -8.72 -8.44
N SER A 128 0.35 -8.33 -8.72
CA SER A 128 1.12 -7.48 -7.82
C SER A 128 0.84 -6.01 -8.09
N PHE A 129 0.31 -5.31 -7.09
CA PHE A 129 0.07 -3.86 -7.15
C PHE A 129 1.21 -3.05 -6.53
N ALA A 130 2.25 -3.70 -6.01
CA ALA A 130 3.39 -3.00 -5.40
C ALA A 130 4.05 -1.99 -6.36
N GLY A 131 4.14 -2.34 -7.65
CA GLY A 131 4.69 -1.48 -8.70
C GLY A 131 3.83 -0.25 -9.08
N ALA A 132 2.62 -0.13 -8.53
CA ALA A 132 1.78 1.06 -8.69
C ALA A 132 2.23 2.23 -7.78
N PHE A 133 3.17 1.98 -6.86
CA PHE A 133 3.67 2.95 -5.90
C PHE A 133 5.18 3.17 -6.09
N THR A 134 5.60 4.43 -5.97
CA THR A 134 7.00 4.83 -5.83
C THR A 134 7.24 5.20 -4.38
N VAL A 135 8.18 4.51 -3.74
CA VAL A 135 8.52 4.68 -2.31
C VAL A 135 9.93 5.25 -2.18
N VAL A 136 10.07 6.28 -1.35
CA VAL A 136 11.34 6.79 -0.82
C VAL A 136 11.37 6.44 0.66
N GLN A 137 12.42 5.77 1.09
CA GLN A 137 12.47 5.09 2.40
C GLN A 137 13.11 5.91 3.53
N GLY A 138 13.50 7.17 3.29
CA GLY A 138 14.36 7.89 4.23
C GLY A 138 15.81 7.38 4.24
N ALA A 139 16.60 7.88 5.19
CA ALA A 139 18.05 7.62 5.29
C ALA A 139 18.42 6.43 6.20
N ASP A 140 17.49 5.96 7.03
CA ASP A 140 17.65 4.86 7.99
C ASP A 140 17.00 3.54 7.51
N GLY A 141 16.15 3.60 6.48
CA GLY A 141 15.54 2.47 5.78
C GLY A 141 14.11 2.17 6.27
N ALA A 142 13.30 1.54 5.41
CA ALA A 142 11.86 1.39 5.67
C ALA A 142 11.26 0.04 5.29
N THR A 143 10.01 -0.13 5.69
CA THR A 143 9.12 -1.23 5.29
C THR A 143 7.85 -0.67 4.68
N THR A 144 7.26 -1.41 3.73
CA THR A 144 5.97 -1.05 3.13
C THR A 144 4.93 -2.10 3.48
N ALA A 145 3.78 -1.65 3.99
CA ALA A 145 2.63 -2.47 4.27
C ALA A 145 1.44 -2.07 3.38
N TYR A 146 0.59 -3.05 3.05
CA TYR A 146 -0.60 -2.86 2.23
C TYR A 146 -1.86 -3.23 3.00
N SER A 147 -2.91 -2.44 2.83
CA SER A 147 -4.23 -2.69 3.42
C SER A 147 -5.34 -2.41 2.40
N VAL A 148 -6.50 -3.01 2.62
CA VAL A 148 -7.71 -2.73 1.83
C VAL A 148 -8.74 -2.03 2.71
N SER A 149 -9.58 -1.20 2.12
CA SER A 149 -10.72 -0.58 2.80
C SER A 149 -11.95 -0.53 1.89
N LEU A 150 -13.13 -0.63 2.52
CA LEU A 150 -14.42 -0.41 1.89
C LEU A 150 -14.98 0.96 2.24
N SER A 151 -15.46 1.70 1.24
CA SER A 151 -16.18 2.96 1.45
C SER A 151 -17.69 2.78 1.63
N GLY A 152 -18.22 1.59 1.29
CA GLY A 152 -19.62 1.22 1.42
C GLY A 152 -19.84 -0.27 1.20
N SER A 153 -21.06 -0.74 1.44
CA SER A 153 -21.41 -2.17 1.33
C SER A 153 -22.23 -2.51 0.07
N ALA A 154 -22.86 -1.54 -0.59
CA ALA A 154 -23.63 -1.83 -1.80
C ALA A 154 -22.67 -1.96 -3.00
N SER A 155 -22.72 -3.10 -3.69
CA SER A 155 -22.06 -3.26 -4.99
C SER A 155 -23.05 -3.02 -6.14
N ASN A 156 -22.53 -3.04 -7.37
CA ASN A 156 -23.30 -3.03 -8.61
C ASN A 156 -23.55 -4.43 -9.21
N LEU A 157 -23.17 -5.49 -8.50
CA LEU A 157 -23.31 -6.87 -8.96
C LEU A 157 -24.63 -7.49 -8.47
N ILE A 158 -25.23 -8.33 -9.31
CA ILE A 158 -26.36 -9.21 -8.99
C ILE A 158 -25.87 -10.65 -9.04
N ASP A 159 -26.17 -11.45 -8.00
CA ASP A 159 -25.92 -12.90 -8.02
C ASP A 159 -26.87 -13.58 -9.01
N SER A 160 -26.33 -14.20 -10.05
CA SER A 160 -27.12 -14.75 -11.16
C SER A 160 -28.06 -15.88 -10.73
N ALA A 161 -27.70 -16.64 -9.69
CA ALA A 161 -28.50 -17.76 -9.22
C ALA A 161 -29.73 -17.34 -8.38
N THR A 162 -29.61 -16.27 -7.60
CA THR A 162 -30.70 -15.78 -6.72
C THR A 162 -31.44 -14.57 -7.29
N GLY A 163 -30.84 -13.83 -8.23
CA GLY A 163 -31.35 -12.55 -8.72
C GLY A 163 -31.31 -11.46 -7.66
N GLN A 164 -30.46 -11.60 -6.65
CA GLN A 164 -30.34 -10.64 -5.54
C GLN A 164 -29.00 -9.91 -5.58
N ALA A 165 -29.01 -8.67 -5.10
CA ALA A 165 -27.82 -7.83 -5.09
C ALA A 165 -26.71 -8.45 -4.24
N VAL A 166 -25.46 -8.18 -4.63
CA VAL A 166 -24.27 -8.55 -3.86
C VAL A 166 -23.90 -7.41 -2.93
N VAL A 167 -23.74 -7.70 -1.64
CA VAL A 167 -23.29 -6.75 -0.61
C VAL A 167 -21.90 -7.12 -0.12
N LEU A 168 -21.07 -6.09 0.04
CA LEU A 168 -19.69 -6.22 0.46
C LEU A 168 -19.58 -6.12 1.98
N SER A 169 -18.68 -6.93 2.51
CA SER A 169 -18.21 -6.88 3.89
C SER A 169 -16.69 -6.99 3.88
N GLN A 170 -16.04 -6.52 4.93
CA GLN A 170 -14.59 -6.59 5.05
C GLN A 170 -14.20 -7.23 6.38
N SER A 171 -13.20 -8.12 6.32
CA SER A 171 -12.52 -8.68 7.48
C SER A 171 -11.02 -8.60 7.26
N GLY A 172 -10.35 -7.71 8.00
CA GLY A 172 -8.93 -7.43 7.80
C GLY A 172 -8.63 -6.98 6.37
N ASN A 173 -7.68 -7.66 5.72
CA ASN A 173 -7.27 -7.39 4.35
C ASN A 173 -8.09 -8.12 3.28
N THR A 174 -9.28 -8.61 3.61
CA THR A 174 -10.16 -9.30 2.66
C THR A 174 -11.53 -8.62 2.59
N VAL A 175 -11.94 -8.28 1.38
CA VAL A 175 -13.30 -7.89 1.02
C VAL A 175 -14.03 -9.13 0.50
N SER A 176 -15.23 -9.37 1.01
CA SER A 176 -16.09 -10.48 0.59
C SER A 176 -17.43 -9.94 0.12
N GLY A 177 -17.85 -10.34 -1.08
CA GLY A 177 -19.19 -10.13 -1.59
C GLY A 177 -20.10 -11.29 -1.21
N TYR A 178 -21.27 -11.00 -0.65
CA TYR A 178 -22.30 -11.98 -0.31
C TYR A 178 -23.63 -11.63 -0.96
N VAL A 179 -24.48 -12.62 -1.21
CA VAL A 179 -25.88 -12.37 -1.54
C VAL A 179 -26.54 -11.56 -0.41
N THR A 180 -27.31 -10.52 -0.76
CA THR A 180 -28.00 -9.65 0.20
C THR A 180 -28.81 -10.47 1.21
N GLY A 181 -28.63 -10.20 2.50
CA GLY A 181 -29.29 -10.93 3.59
C GLY A 181 -28.50 -12.15 4.10
N HIS A 182 -27.39 -12.51 3.45
CA HIS A 182 -26.58 -13.70 3.78
C HIS A 182 -25.11 -13.37 4.07
N SER A 183 -24.83 -12.16 4.57
CA SER A 183 -23.45 -11.75 4.89
C SER A 183 -22.82 -12.68 5.93
N GLY A 184 -21.65 -13.22 5.61
CA GLY A 184 -20.90 -14.15 6.46
C GLY A 184 -21.32 -15.63 6.33
N ASP A 185 -22.28 -15.95 5.46
CA ASP A 185 -22.63 -17.34 5.14
C ASP A 185 -21.82 -17.84 3.92
N PRO A 186 -20.92 -18.83 4.09
CA PRO A 186 -20.11 -19.36 3.00
C PRO A 186 -20.93 -19.92 1.82
N ALA A 187 -22.17 -20.37 2.05
CA ALA A 187 -23.02 -20.88 0.97
C ALA A 187 -23.48 -19.78 0.00
N PHE A 188 -23.40 -18.52 0.43
CA PHE A 188 -23.81 -17.33 -0.32
C PHE A 188 -22.65 -16.37 -0.58
N LEU A 189 -21.41 -16.83 -0.39
CA LEU A 189 -20.21 -16.10 -0.78
C LEU A 189 -20.15 -16.04 -2.31
N VAL A 190 -20.06 -14.84 -2.87
CA VAL A 190 -20.05 -14.58 -4.31
C VAL A 190 -18.63 -14.38 -4.83
N PHE A 191 -17.82 -13.63 -4.10
CA PHE A 191 -16.42 -13.43 -4.42
C PHE A 191 -15.62 -12.99 -3.19
N THR A 192 -14.30 -13.13 -3.28
CA THR A 192 -13.35 -12.51 -2.35
C THR A 192 -12.30 -11.70 -3.10
N LEU A 193 -11.92 -10.57 -2.52
CA LEU A 193 -10.76 -9.77 -2.95
C LEU A 193 -9.85 -9.61 -1.74
N SER A 194 -8.66 -10.22 -1.77
CA SER A 194 -7.72 -10.24 -0.65
C SER A 194 -6.40 -9.56 -1.01
N VAL A 195 -5.83 -8.86 -0.04
CA VAL A 195 -4.55 -8.13 -0.19
C VAL A 195 -3.49 -8.74 0.74
N ASN A 196 -2.40 -9.23 0.15
CA ASN A 196 -1.23 -9.61 0.92
C ASN A 196 -0.54 -8.37 1.48
N ALA A 197 -0.51 -8.25 2.82
CA ALA A 197 -0.05 -7.06 3.50
C ALA A 197 1.45 -6.74 3.29
N SER A 198 2.29 -7.71 2.94
CA SER A 198 3.73 -7.50 2.78
C SER A 198 4.17 -7.41 1.32
N THR A 199 3.45 -8.05 0.40
CA THR A 199 3.86 -8.09 -1.02
C THR A 199 3.04 -7.17 -1.92
N GLY A 200 1.89 -6.67 -1.45
CA GLY A 200 0.96 -5.91 -2.29
C GLY A 200 0.31 -6.76 -3.40
N ALA A 201 0.41 -8.10 -3.32
CA ALA A 201 -0.34 -8.99 -4.19
C ALA A 201 -1.82 -8.93 -3.82
N VAL A 202 -2.67 -8.75 -4.83
CA VAL A 202 -4.12 -8.75 -4.68
C VAL A 202 -4.67 -9.95 -5.43
N THR A 203 -5.50 -10.75 -4.76
CA THR A 203 -6.15 -11.92 -5.34
C THR A 203 -7.66 -11.69 -5.38
N LEU A 204 -8.24 -11.79 -6.57
CA LEU A 204 -9.69 -11.84 -6.79
C LEU A 204 -10.09 -13.30 -7.05
N THR A 205 -11.04 -13.82 -6.28
CA THR A 205 -11.64 -15.13 -6.49
C THR A 205 -13.15 -14.98 -6.62
N GLN A 206 -13.72 -15.55 -7.67
CA GLN A 206 -15.15 -15.65 -7.90
C GLN A 206 -15.64 -17.04 -7.51
N ASP A 207 -16.66 -17.06 -6.66
CA ASP A 207 -17.30 -18.29 -6.17
C ASP A 207 -18.68 -18.48 -6.81
N ARG A 208 -19.35 -17.41 -7.24
CA ARG A 208 -20.68 -17.46 -7.86
C ARG A 208 -20.77 -16.54 -9.07
N ALA A 209 -21.63 -16.93 -10.00
CA ALA A 209 -21.93 -16.21 -11.23
C ALA A 209 -22.57 -14.84 -10.90
N VAL A 210 -22.18 -13.80 -11.63
CA VAL A 210 -22.71 -12.44 -11.42
C VAL A 210 -22.97 -11.74 -12.74
N HIS A 211 -23.98 -10.88 -12.75
CA HIS A 211 -24.32 -10.02 -13.88
C HIS A 211 -24.66 -8.61 -13.38
N GLU A 212 -24.80 -7.67 -14.31
CA GLU A 212 -25.25 -6.32 -14.01
C GLU A 212 -26.77 -6.23 -13.80
N ASN A 213 -27.24 -5.13 -13.22
CA ASN A 213 -28.67 -4.95 -12.93
C ASN A 213 -29.50 -4.48 -14.16
N THR A 214 -28.93 -4.54 -15.36
CA THR A 214 -29.57 -4.19 -16.62
C THR A 214 -29.78 -5.44 -17.46
N ILE A 215 -30.95 -5.55 -18.10
CA ILE A 215 -31.23 -6.66 -19.01
C ILE A 215 -30.49 -6.35 -20.31
N ASP A 216 -29.51 -7.18 -20.62
CA ASP A 216 -28.70 -6.98 -21.81
C ASP A 216 -29.35 -7.46 -23.11
N ASN A 217 -28.92 -6.81 -24.20
CA ASN A 217 -29.45 -6.94 -25.55
C ASN A 217 -28.74 -8.09 -26.29
N PRO A 218 -29.45 -8.86 -27.14
CA PRO A 218 -29.67 -10.30 -27.00
C PRO A 218 -28.48 -11.22 -27.33
N THR A 219 -27.25 -10.71 -27.44
CA THR A 219 -26.05 -11.49 -27.78
C THR A 219 -24.83 -10.93 -27.04
N ASP A 220 -24.81 -11.06 -25.72
CA ASP A 220 -23.54 -10.99 -24.99
C ASP A 220 -23.01 -12.42 -24.79
N SER A 221 -21.71 -12.59 -24.89
CA SER A 221 -21.03 -13.87 -24.66
C SER A 221 -19.90 -13.77 -23.64
N SER A 222 -19.61 -12.57 -23.08
CA SER A 222 -18.59 -12.33 -22.05
C SER A 222 -18.56 -10.83 -21.63
N GLU A 223 -19.57 -10.32 -20.90
CA GLU A 223 -19.59 -8.91 -20.48
C GLU A 223 -18.67 -8.70 -19.27
N GLY A 224 -17.73 -7.75 -19.37
CA GLY A 224 -16.84 -7.40 -18.26
C GLY A 224 -17.42 -6.34 -17.33
N ILE A 225 -17.87 -6.76 -16.15
CA ILE A 225 -18.44 -5.87 -15.12
C ILE A 225 -17.39 -5.59 -14.05
N SER A 226 -17.05 -4.32 -13.81
CA SER A 226 -16.19 -3.94 -12.68
C SER A 226 -16.99 -3.46 -11.48
N LEU A 227 -16.40 -3.58 -10.28
CA LEU A 227 -16.98 -2.93 -9.10
C LEU A 227 -17.00 -1.41 -9.27
N THR A 228 -17.98 -0.78 -8.63
CA THR A 228 -18.10 0.68 -8.59
C THR A 228 -16.78 1.32 -8.13
N SER A 229 -16.29 2.30 -8.89
CA SER A 229 -15.03 2.99 -8.59
C SER A 229 -15.06 3.66 -7.22
N GLY A 230 -13.97 3.52 -6.46
CA GLY A 230 -13.82 4.03 -5.10
C GLY A 230 -14.51 3.18 -4.03
N LEU A 231 -15.20 2.10 -4.39
CA LEU A 231 -15.84 1.21 -3.41
C LEU A 231 -14.82 0.39 -2.62
N VAL A 232 -13.74 -0.05 -3.28
CA VAL A 232 -12.64 -0.83 -2.71
C VAL A 232 -11.33 -0.08 -2.95
N THR A 233 -10.62 0.26 -1.88
CA THR A 233 -9.37 1.04 -1.94
C THR A 233 -8.20 0.25 -1.39
N LEU A 234 -7.11 0.16 -2.14
CA LEU A 234 -5.80 -0.31 -1.67
C LEU A 234 -5.03 0.87 -1.11
N THR A 235 -4.49 0.74 0.10
CA THR A 235 -3.59 1.73 0.70
C THR A 235 -2.23 1.09 0.98
N ALA A 236 -1.18 1.68 0.42
CA ALA A 236 0.21 1.37 0.74
C ALA A 236 0.71 2.39 1.77
N THR A 237 1.36 1.91 2.83
CA THR A 237 1.95 2.71 3.90
C THR A 237 3.42 2.33 4.04
N VAL A 238 4.31 3.30 3.86
CA VAL A 238 5.73 3.15 4.18
C VAL A 238 5.97 3.60 5.61
N THR A 239 6.82 2.87 6.34
CA THR A 239 7.28 3.18 7.69
C THR A 239 8.76 2.91 7.80
N ASP A 240 9.55 3.92 8.16
CA ASP A 240 10.98 3.81 8.44
C ASP A 240 11.27 3.31 9.87
N ASN A 241 12.54 3.31 10.29
CA ASN A 241 12.96 2.57 11.48
C ASN A 241 12.78 3.35 12.80
N ASP A 242 12.63 4.67 12.74
CA ASP A 242 12.21 5.51 13.88
C ASP A 242 10.69 5.67 13.98
N GLY A 243 9.97 5.44 12.88
CA GLY A 243 8.55 5.12 12.88
C GLY A 243 7.66 6.10 12.12
N ASP A 244 8.26 7.08 11.43
CA ASP A 244 7.58 7.99 10.53
C ASP A 244 6.85 7.25 9.43
N LYS A 245 5.82 7.89 8.89
CA LYS A 245 4.90 7.25 7.95
C LYS A 245 4.58 8.16 6.78
N ALA A 246 4.39 7.52 5.63
CA ALA A 246 3.68 8.12 4.52
C ALA A 246 2.78 7.07 3.87
N SER A 247 1.62 7.49 3.36
CA SER A 247 0.65 6.58 2.74
C SER A 247 0.15 7.11 1.40
N GLN A 248 -0.16 6.19 0.48
CA GLN A 248 -0.81 6.49 -0.78
C GLN A 248 -1.85 5.41 -1.11
N SER A 249 -2.95 5.81 -1.74
CA SER A 249 -4.06 4.91 -2.07
C SER A 249 -4.30 4.78 -3.58
N LEU A 250 -4.91 3.67 -3.97
CA LEU A 250 -5.31 3.32 -5.33
C LEU A 250 -6.69 2.65 -5.31
N ASP A 251 -7.56 3.02 -6.25
CA ASP A 251 -8.86 2.37 -6.44
C ASP A 251 -8.70 0.96 -7.02
N LEU A 252 -9.16 -0.05 -6.27
CA LEU A 252 -9.26 -1.44 -6.73
C LEU A 252 -10.62 -1.77 -7.31
N GLY A 253 -11.67 -0.99 -7.01
CA GLY A 253 -13.03 -1.26 -7.50
C GLY A 253 -13.06 -1.32 -9.02
N SER A 254 -12.52 -0.28 -9.67
CA SER A 254 -12.35 -0.22 -11.13
C SER A 254 -11.24 -1.11 -11.71
N LYS A 255 -10.65 -2.01 -10.91
CA LYS A 255 -9.59 -2.94 -11.31
C LYS A 255 -9.99 -4.40 -11.18
N ALA A 256 -11.12 -4.70 -10.53
CA ALA A 256 -11.67 -6.04 -10.41
C ALA A 256 -12.82 -6.20 -11.41
N THR A 257 -12.62 -7.04 -12.42
CA THR A 257 -13.61 -7.30 -13.48
C THR A 257 -14.08 -8.75 -13.43
N PHE A 258 -15.40 -8.92 -13.49
CA PHE A 258 -16.10 -10.18 -13.58
C PHE A 258 -16.64 -10.31 -15.01
N HIS A 259 -16.29 -11.39 -15.71
CA HIS A 259 -16.81 -11.67 -17.04
C HIS A 259 -18.04 -12.58 -16.91
N ASP A 260 -19.20 -12.07 -17.34
CA ASP A 260 -20.49 -12.75 -17.35
C ASP A 260 -20.75 -13.44 -18.71
N ASP A 261 -21.13 -14.71 -18.68
CA ASP A 261 -21.42 -15.47 -19.91
C ASP A 261 -22.89 -15.40 -20.26
N GLY A 262 -23.21 -14.81 -21.41
CA GLY A 262 -24.56 -14.86 -21.94
C GLY A 262 -24.93 -16.22 -22.55
N PRO A 263 -26.22 -16.54 -22.62
CA PRO A 263 -26.69 -17.78 -23.22
C PRO A 263 -26.38 -17.85 -24.72
N SER A 264 -25.91 -19.00 -25.21
CA SER A 264 -25.69 -19.24 -26.64
C SER A 264 -26.40 -20.51 -27.14
N ILE A 265 -26.80 -20.50 -28.41
CA ILE A 265 -27.36 -21.66 -29.10
C ILE A 265 -26.75 -21.79 -30.49
N ALA A 266 -26.31 -23.00 -30.83
CA ALA A 266 -25.78 -23.32 -32.15
C ALA A 266 -26.44 -24.58 -32.71
N LEU A 267 -26.57 -24.66 -34.03
CA LEU A 267 -26.99 -25.90 -34.69
C LEU A 267 -25.92 -26.97 -34.43
N SER A 268 -26.36 -28.17 -34.03
CA SER A 268 -25.50 -29.33 -33.79
C SER A 268 -24.78 -29.86 -35.05
N GLY A 269 -25.07 -29.30 -36.23
CA GLY A 269 -24.55 -29.79 -37.51
C GLY A 269 -25.15 -31.13 -37.96
N THR A 270 -26.07 -31.72 -37.19
CA THR A 270 -26.79 -32.94 -37.59
C THR A 270 -27.88 -32.60 -38.61
N PRO A 271 -28.00 -33.33 -39.73
CA PRO A 271 -29.06 -33.12 -40.70
C PRO A 271 -30.43 -33.19 -40.03
N ALA A 272 -31.31 -32.23 -40.36
CA ALA A 272 -32.68 -32.26 -39.87
C ALA A 272 -33.38 -33.54 -40.34
N PRO A 273 -34.17 -34.21 -39.48
CA PRO A 273 -34.98 -35.34 -39.92
C PRO A 273 -35.98 -34.88 -40.99
N THR A 274 -36.16 -35.70 -42.02
CA THR A 274 -37.19 -35.46 -43.05
C THR A 274 -38.57 -35.77 -42.48
N LEU A 275 -39.51 -34.83 -42.63
CA LEU A 275 -40.93 -34.98 -42.27
C LEU A 275 -41.64 -36.02 -43.14
#